data_AF-A0A942MQP0-F1
#
_entry.id   AF-A0A942MQP0-F1
#
_cell.length_a   1.000
_cell.length_b   1.000
_cell.length_c   1.000
_cell.angle_alpha   90.00
_cell.angle_beta   90.00
_cell.angle_gamma   90.00
#
_symmetry.space_group_name_H-M   'P 1'
#
loop_
_entity.id
_entity.type
_entity.pdbx_description
1 polymer ?
#
loop_
_entity_poly.entity_id
_entity_poly.type
_entity_poly.pdbx_seq_one_letter_code
_entity_poly.pdbx_strand_id
1 'polypeptide(L)'
;MPRTILAILILLILPIAGCATQNQPAPNVNNNIAKGDANCASCHNDLIARYEATAHGTSGLTCSDCHSGIDAHIKNVSNLPSVDYRADTCAACHQDQHAQWTMSPHAQIPLDLFPKDPRIMECMKCHQASGFAAVLNSGDNFKQAWAPPPTSEPEAVTCTACHSPHQSAQSQLLRLPKGELCSQCHGGKWQNLVMTGTGGYHYNDYSALTNHPHNSGDRCVTCHMDQTPGVPNLGGHTFSMRAPDGSALNTAACVSCHGETDNYDIAGRQQEAQSLLTELQGALEERNNGSLPGNEPGTCNQCHRGGTLPFDNDPDLILENAYENYKLFDRDKSLGVHNSPFVLQLLRDTLEDIKNNYNPE
;
A
#
# COMPACT_ATOMS: atom_id res chain seq x y z
N MET A 1 15.10 -50.95 -58.88
CA MET A 1 15.84 -51.97 -58.11
C MET A 1 16.66 -51.27 -57.04
N PRO A 2 16.66 -51.78 -55.80
CA PRO A 2 16.82 -50.99 -54.59
C PRO A 2 18.25 -51.06 -54.03
N ARG A 3 18.66 -50.03 -53.29
CA ARG A 3 19.67 -50.17 -52.25
C ARG A 3 19.05 -49.75 -50.93
N THR A 4 18.48 -50.76 -50.29
CA THR A 4 18.06 -50.79 -48.89
C THR A 4 19.22 -50.40 -47.99
N ILE A 5 19.13 -49.23 -47.36
CA ILE A 5 19.94 -48.89 -46.19
C ILE A 5 19.13 -49.38 -44.98
N LEU A 6 19.60 -50.48 -44.40
CA LEU A 6 19.10 -51.07 -43.17
C LEU A 6 19.54 -50.15 -42.02
N ALA A 7 18.69 -49.19 -41.65
CA ALA A 7 18.85 -48.47 -40.38
C ALA A 7 18.39 -49.41 -39.25
N ILE A 8 19.37 -49.92 -38.51
CA ILE A 8 19.17 -50.71 -37.30
C ILE A 8 18.45 -49.82 -36.29
N LEU A 9 17.17 -50.10 -36.05
CA LEU A 9 16.39 -49.50 -34.96
C LEU A 9 16.92 -50.09 -33.65
N ILE A 10 17.95 -49.47 -33.07
CA ILE A 10 18.30 -49.73 -31.67
C ILE A 10 17.21 -49.06 -30.83
N LEU A 11 16.24 -49.86 -30.38
CA LEU A 11 15.35 -49.50 -29.28
C LEU A 11 16.22 -49.34 -28.02
N LEU A 12 16.79 -48.15 -27.86
CA LEU A 12 17.25 -47.68 -26.56
C LEU A 12 16.00 -47.45 -25.73
N ILE A 13 15.66 -48.48 -24.95
CA ILE A 13 14.80 -48.32 -23.78
C ILE A 13 15.56 -47.40 -22.84
N LEU A 14 15.41 -46.10 -23.03
CA LEU A 14 15.75 -45.11 -22.02
C LEU A 14 14.89 -45.48 -20.81
N PRO A 15 15.47 -45.81 -19.64
CA PRO A 15 14.67 -45.85 -18.44
C PRO A 15 14.04 -44.47 -18.35
N ILE A 16 12.71 -44.44 -18.27
CA ILE A 16 11.99 -43.27 -17.83
C ILE A 16 12.54 -43.05 -16.42
N ALA A 17 13.56 -42.21 -16.30
CA ALA A 17 13.91 -41.56 -15.07
C ALA A 17 12.68 -40.72 -14.78
N GLY A 18 11.71 -41.34 -14.09
CA GLY A 18 10.64 -40.61 -13.46
C GLY A 18 11.31 -39.45 -12.76
N CYS A 19 10.80 -38.25 -12.98
CA CYS A 19 11.10 -37.13 -12.13
C CYS A 19 10.80 -37.61 -10.72
N ALA A 20 11.83 -38.12 -10.04
CA ALA A 20 11.84 -38.28 -8.62
C ALA A 20 11.70 -36.84 -8.15
N THR A 21 10.46 -36.46 -7.85
CA THR A 21 10.21 -35.42 -6.88
C THR A 21 11.19 -35.74 -5.77
N GLN A 22 12.14 -34.85 -5.55
CA GLN A 22 12.83 -34.84 -4.28
C GLN A 22 11.71 -34.59 -3.28
N ASN A 23 11.11 -35.67 -2.80
CA ASN A 23 10.43 -35.72 -1.53
C ASN A 23 11.52 -35.37 -0.53
N GLN A 24 11.77 -34.07 -0.40
CA GLN A 24 12.14 -33.54 0.89
C GLN A 24 11.12 -34.15 1.84
N PRO A 25 11.54 -34.91 2.86
CA PRO A 25 10.58 -35.40 3.83
C PRO A 25 9.79 -34.18 4.28
N ALA A 26 8.46 -34.27 4.23
CA ALA A 26 7.60 -33.31 4.89
C ALA A 26 8.23 -33.00 6.26
N PRO A 27 8.32 -31.72 6.67
CA PRO A 27 8.94 -31.37 7.93
C PRO A 27 8.36 -32.30 8.97
N ASN A 28 9.26 -33.06 9.60
CA ASN A 28 8.89 -34.12 10.51
C ASN A 28 7.98 -33.50 11.56
N VAL A 29 6.67 -33.79 11.47
CA VAL A 29 5.70 -33.52 12.53
C VAL A 29 5.98 -34.53 13.62
N ASN A 30 7.18 -34.43 14.19
CA ASN A 30 7.53 -35.10 15.41
C ASN A 30 6.53 -34.57 16.43
N ASN A 31 5.82 -35.49 17.06
CA ASN A 31 5.07 -35.34 18.31
C ASN A 31 5.98 -34.90 19.47
N ASN A 32 6.75 -33.84 19.27
CA ASN A 32 7.20 -32.98 20.34
C ASN A 32 6.09 -31.96 20.51
N ILE A 33 5.16 -32.23 21.42
CA ILE A 33 4.55 -31.15 22.20
C ILE A 33 5.75 -30.33 22.70
N ALA A 34 6.02 -29.23 22.00
CA ALA A 34 7.19 -28.42 22.28
C ALA A 34 7.05 -27.92 23.72
N LYS A 35 7.87 -28.47 24.61
CA LYS A 35 8.13 -27.93 25.95
C LYS A 35 8.91 -26.60 25.83
N GLY A 36 8.35 -25.65 25.08
CA GLY A 36 8.76 -24.26 24.97
C GLY A 36 7.78 -23.31 25.66
N ASP A 37 6.48 -23.59 25.65
CA ASP A 37 5.47 -22.62 26.11
C ASP A 37 5.11 -22.73 27.61
N ALA A 38 5.14 -23.94 28.19
CA ALA A 38 4.91 -24.12 29.62
C ALA A 38 5.93 -23.36 30.49
N ASN A 39 7.15 -23.14 29.98
CA ASN A 39 8.21 -22.40 30.68
C ASN A 39 8.10 -20.88 30.50
N CYS A 40 7.52 -20.42 29.39
CA CYS A 40 7.31 -18.99 29.14
C CYS A 40 6.12 -18.47 29.94
N ALA A 41 5.05 -19.26 30.08
CA ALA A 41 3.81 -18.86 30.74
C ALA A 41 4.02 -18.59 32.25
N SER A 42 5.04 -19.18 32.87
CA SER A 42 5.37 -18.92 34.28
C SER A 42 5.81 -17.47 34.54
N CYS A 43 6.25 -16.74 33.50
CA CYS A 43 6.64 -15.33 33.60
C CYS A 43 5.78 -14.41 32.71
N HIS A 44 5.27 -14.91 31.58
CA HIS A 44 4.55 -14.15 30.56
C HIS A 44 3.12 -14.67 30.33
N ASN A 45 2.42 -15.03 31.41
CA ASN A 45 1.09 -15.66 31.34
C ASN A 45 0.10 -14.91 30.42
N ASP A 46 -0.04 -13.59 30.61
CA ASP A 46 -0.97 -12.77 29.82
C ASP A 46 -0.56 -12.65 28.35
N LEU A 47 0.75 -12.67 28.05
CA LEU A 47 1.23 -12.65 26.67
C LEU A 47 0.91 -13.97 25.97
N ILE A 48 1.18 -15.10 26.62
CA ILE A 48 0.89 -16.43 26.08
C ILE A 48 -0.60 -16.61 25.88
N ALA A 49 -1.43 -16.31 26.88
CA ALA A 49 -2.87 -16.47 26.77
C ALA A 49 -3.47 -15.68 25.59
N ARG A 50 -2.91 -14.50 25.29
CA ARG A 50 -3.34 -13.67 24.16
C ARG A 50 -2.81 -14.18 22.83
N TYR A 51 -1.57 -14.64 22.79
CA TYR A 51 -0.94 -15.16 21.57
C TYR A 51 -1.54 -16.49 21.11
N GLU A 52 -1.79 -17.43 22.04
CA GLU A 52 -2.37 -18.74 21.76
C GLU A 52 -3.76 -18.62 21.10
N ALA A 53 -4.48 -17.53 21.36
CA ALA A 53 -5.77 -17.25 20.74
C ALA A 53 -5.68 -16.73 19.28
N THR A 54 -4.48 -16.42 18.79
CA THR A 54 -4.28 -15.94 17.40
C THR A 54 -4.22 -17.08 16.39
N ALA A 55 -4.36 -16.76 15.11
CA ALA A 55 -4.17 -17.73 14.03
C ALA A 55 -2.78 -18.38 14.03
N HIS A 56 -1.73 -17.66 14.45
CA HIS A 56 -0.39 -18.22 14.58
C HIS A 56 -0.30 -19.20 15.75
N GLY A 57 -0.82 -18.80 16.92
CA GLY A 57 -0.86 -19.65 18.11
C GLY A 57 -1.69 -20.93 17.90
N THR A 58 -2.86 -20.82 17.27
CA THR A 58 -3.71 -21.99 16.96
C THR A 58 -3.12 -22.89 15.89
N SER A 59 -2.21 -22.38 15.06
CA SER A 59 -1.42 -23.17 14.10
C SER A 59 -0.21 -23.86 14.74
N GLY A 60 0.02 -23.68 16.05
CA GLY A 60 1.11 -24.31 16.80
C GLY A 60 2.46 -23.64 16.63
N LEU A 61 2.51 -22.41 16.11
CA LEU A 61 3.76 -21.65 16.02
C LEU A 61 4.17 -21.14 17.41
N THR A 62 5.42 -21.40 17.78
CA THR A 62 6.06 -21.00 19.04
C THR A 62 6.79 -19.67 18.89
N CYS A 63 7.17 -19.06 20.02
CA CYS A 63 7.95 -17.82 20.03
C CYS A 63 9.26 -17.94 19.24
N SER A 64 9.93 -19.10 19.32
CA SER A 64 11.22 -19.37 18.66
C SER A 64 11.13 -19.51 17.15
N ASP A 65 9.94 -19.69 16.58
CA ASP A 65 9.77 -19.76 15.13
C ASP A 65 9.97 -18.39 14.46
N CYS A 66 9.83 -17.30 15.23
CA CYS A 66 10.01 -15.93 14.76
C CYS A 66 11.12 -15.16 15.51
N HIS A 67 11.31 -15.45 16.81
CA HIS A 67 12.28 -14.75 17.65
C HIS A 67 13.55 -15.56 17.87
N SER A 68 14.69 -14.86 17.95
CA SER A 68 15.98 -15.44 18.32
C SER A 68 16.48 -14.90 19.66
N GLY A 69 17.52 -15.51 20.24
CA GLY A 69 18.10 -15.08 21.52
C GLY A 69 17.36 -15.54 22.78
N ILE A 70 16.38 -16.44 22.64
CA ILE A 70 15.54 -16.94 23.75
C ILE A 70 16.37 -17.61 24.86
N ASP A 71 17.39 -18.40 24.52
CA ASP A 71 18.25 -19.04 25.53
C ASP A 71 19.00 -18.03 26.42
N ALA A 72 19.41 -16.91 25.83
CA ALA A 72 20.07 -15.83 26.57
C ALA A 72 19.07 -15.08 27.46
N HIS A 73 17.83 -14.93 27.00
CA HIS A 73 16.73 -14.35 27.75
C HIS A 73 16.35 -15.18 29.00
N ILE A 74 16.21 -16.50 28.84
CA ILE A 74 15.87 -17.40 29.96
C ILE A 74 16.96 -17.37 31.04
N LYS A 75 18.24 -17.24 30.65
CA LYS A 75 19.37 -17.15 31.58
C LYS A 75 19.44 -15.79 32.28
N ASN A 76 19.03 -14.72 31.61
CA ASN A 76 18.99 -13.38 32.16
C ASN A 76 17.91 -12.57 31.43
N VAL A 77 16.84 -12.25 32.15
CA VAL A 77 15.64 -11.58 31.59
C VAL A 77 15.94 -10.21 30.96
N SER A 78 17.06 -9.57 31.31
CA SER A 78 17.51 -8.33 30.67
C SER A 78 17.97 -8.51 29.22
N ASN A 79 18.29 -9.74 28.80
CA ASN A 79 18.58 -10.05 27.40
C ASN A 79 17.24 -10.29 26.68
N LEU A 80 16.68 -9.26 26.07
CA LEU A 80 15.41 -9.42 25.34
C LEU A 80 15.60 -10.29 24.09
N PRO A 81 14.60 -11.13 23.73
CA PRO A 81 14.60 -11.80 22.43
C PRO A 81 14.71 -10.79 21.29
N SER A 82 15.43 -11.15 20.24
CA SER A 82 15.56 -10.32 19.05
C SER A 82 14.24 -10.28 18.28
N VAL A 83 13.92 -9.12 17.72
CA VAL A 83 12.74 -8.90 16.89
C VAL A 83 13.22 -8.51 15.49
N ASP A 84 12.75 -9.21 14.47
CA ASP A 84 13.02 -8.89 13.08
C ASP A 84 11.74 -8.40 12.40
N TYR A 85 11.74 -7.13 11.99
CA TYR A 85 10.61 -6.51 11.30
C TYR A 85 10.63 -6.78 9.79
N ARG A 86 11.67 -7.43 9.25
CA ARG A 86 11.79 -7.71 7.81
C ARG A 86 10.78 -8.75 7.35
N ALA A 87 10.40 -8.66 6.08
CA ALA A 87 9.35 -9.49 5.49
C ALA A 87 9.77 -10.97 5.37
N ASP A 88 11.07 -11.26 5.31
CA ASP A 88 11.64 -12.61 5.15
C ASP A 88 11.22 -13.57 6.28
N THR A 89 11.07 -13.08 7.52
CA THR A 89 10.55 -13.87 8.65
C THR A 89 9.19 -14.49 8.34
N CYS A 90 8.34 -13.73 7.63
CA CYS A 90 7.01 -14.19 7.25
C CYS A 90 7.05 -15.12 6.04
N ALA A 91 8.03 -14.93 5.14
CA ALA A 91 8.15 -15.65 3.87
C ALA A 91 8.36 -17.16 4.04
N ALA A 92 8.84 -17.61 5.21
CA ALA A 92 8.97 -19.03 5.53
C ALA A 92 7.64 -19.79 5.35
N CYS A 93 6.51 -19.14 5.63
CA CYS A 93 5.17 -19.71 5.51
C CYS A 93 4.26 -18.95 4.53
N HIS A 94 4.37 -17.61 4.45
CA HIS A 94 3.52 -16.74 3.62
C HIS A 94 4.18 -16.38 2.29
N GLN A 95 4.57 -17.40 1.52
CA GLN A 95 5.37 -17.24 0.29
C GLN A 95 4.64 -16.40 -0.77
N ASP A 96 3.35 -16.64 -0.99
CA ASP A 96 2.57 -15.94 -2.01
C ASP A 96 2.38 -14.45 -1.67
N GLN A 97 2.04 -14.15 -0.42
CA GLN A 97 1.89 -12.77 0.04
C GLN A 97 3.22 -12.04 0.02
N HIS A 98 4.31 -12.71 0.39
CA HIS A 98 5.66 -12.17 0.32
C HIS A 98 6.05 -11.85 -1.13
N ALA A 99 5.84 -12.79 -2.06
CA ALA A 99 6.12 -12.59 -3.47
C ALA A 99 5.36 -11.38 -4.04
N GLN A 100 4.07 -11.25 -3.74
CA GLN A 100 3.28 -10.08 -4.10
C GLN A 100 3.83 -8.80 -3.45
N TRP A 101 4.11 -8.83 -2.14
CA TRP A 101 4.57 -7.65 -1.41
C TRP A 101 5.88 -7.09 -1.95
N THR A 102 6.85 -7.93 -2.29
CA THR A 102 8.15 -7.49 -2.83
C THR A 102 8.03 -6.71 -4.15
N MET A 103 6.93 -6.92 -4.90
CA MET A 103 6.63 -6.16 -6.12
C MET A 103 5.93 -4.82 -5.85
N SER A 104 5.43 -4.62 -4.64
CA SER A 104 4.77 -3.37 -4.25
C SER A 104 5.79 -2.24 -4.11
N PRO A 105 5.44 -1.00 -4.53
CA PRO A 105 6.25 0.18 -4.21
C PRO A 105 6.51 0.37 -2.70
N HIS A 106 5.65 -0.19 -1.84
CA HIS A 106 5.83 -0.13 -0.38
C HIS A 106 7.04 -0.92 0.12
N ALA A 107 7.42 -2.00 -0.57
CA ALA A 107 8.60 -2.79 -0.25
C ALA A 107 9.90 -2.19 -0.81
N GLN A 108 9.81 -1.24 -1.75
CA GLN A 108 10.93 -0.75 -2.55
C GLN A 108 11.36 0.67 -2.16
N ILE A 109 11.13 1.08 -0.92
CA ILE A 109 11.51 2.41 -0.43
C ILE A 109 13.05 2.47 -0.33
N PRO A 110 13.71 3.43 -1.01
CA PRO A 110 15.16 3.55 -1.00
C PRO A 110 15.62 4.28 0.28
N LEU A 111 15.63 3.55 1.39
CA LEU A 111 15.96 4.10 2.72
C LEU A 111 17.40 4.61 2.83
N ASP A 112 18.29 4.16 1.96
CA ASP A 112 19.68 4.60 1.86
C ASP A 112 19.83 6.02 1.30
N LEU A 113 18.82 6.51 0.56
CA LEU A 113 18.79 7.87 0.01
C LEU A 113 18.28 8.91 0.99
N PHE A 114 17.86 8.50 2.19
CA PHE A 114 17.25 9.39 3.16
C PHE A 114 18.31 10.31 3.79
N PRO A 115 18.01 11.61 3.99
CA PRO A 115 18.98 12.55 4.54
C PRO A 115 19.41 12.17 5.97
N LYS A 116 20.67 12.42 6.28
CA LYS A 116 21.24 12.24 7.64
C LYS A 116 20.85 13.40 8.56
N ASP A 117 19.54 13.59 8.75
CA ASP A 117 18.93 14.68 9.52
C ASP A 117 17.93 14.12 10.54
N PRO A 118 17.88 14.61 11.79
CA PRO A 118 16.92 14.13 12.80
C PRO A 118 15.45 14.19 12.38
N ARG A 119 15.08 15.10 11.47
CA ARG A 119 13.72 15.21 10.92
C ARG A 119 13.29 13.96 10.17
N ILE A 120 14.21 13.03 9.86
CA ILE A 120 13.88 11.77 9.21
C ILE A 120 12.90 10.90 10.01
N MET A 121 12.87 11.05 11.34
CA MET A 121 11.92 10.37 12.23
C MET A 121 10.46 10.65 11.89
N GLU A 122 10.17 11.83 11.31
CA GLU A 122 8.84 12.17 10.80
C GLU A 122 8.44 11.33 9.58
N CYS A 123 9.43 10.89 8.80
CA CYS A 123 9.24 10.07 7.61
C CYS A 123 9.14 8.58 7.99
N MET A 124 9.93 8.14 8.97
CA MET A 124 10.04 6.73 9.36
C MET A 124 8.73 6.15 9.91
N LYS A 125 7.85 6.98 10.50
CA LYS A 125 6.53 6.51 10.93
C LYS A 125 5.69 5.96 9.78
N CYS A 126 5.96 6.36 8.54
CA CYS A 126 5.28 5.83 7.34
C CYS A 126 6.17 4.91 6.50
N HIS A 127 7.49 5.09 6.54
CA HIS A 127 8.44 4.43 5.63
C HIS A 127 9.18 3.24 6.26
N GLN A 128 9.00 2.97 7.56
CA GLN A 128 9.53 1.79 8.24
C GLN A 128 8.43 1.06 9.01
N ALA A 129 8.45 -0.28 8.94
CA ALA A 129 7.49 -1.09 9.68
C ALA A 129 7.62 -0.93 11.20
N SER A 130 8.85 -0.96 11.72
CA SER A 130 9.13 -0.73 13.14
C SER A 130 8.75 0.68 13.59
N GLY A 131 9.03 1.70 12.77
CA GLY A 131 8.64 3.09 13.02
C GLY A 131 7.12 3.24 13.13
N PHE A 132 6.38 2.70 12.16
CA PHE A 132 4.91 2.69 12.18
C PHE A 132 4.37 1.97 13.42
N ALA A 133 4.86 0.76 13.69
CA ALA A 133 4.44 -0.03 14.85
C ALA A 133 4.71 0.67 16.17
N ALA A 134 5.87 1.32 16.31
CA ALA A 134 6.25 2.06 17.52
C ALA A 134 5.30 3.24 17.78
N VAL A 135 4.97 4.02 16.76
CA VAL A 135 4.03 5.15 16.89
C VAL A 135 2.63 4.67 17.25
N LEU A 136 2.13 3.60 16.62
CA LEU A 136 0.81 3.07 16.99
C LEU A 136 0.79 2.51 18.42
N ASN A 137 1.85 1.84 18.84
CA ASN A 137 1.94 1.26 20.18
C ASN A 137 2.10 2.32 21.28
N SER A 138 2.63 3.51 20.98
CA SER A 138 2.72 4.59 21.96
C SER A 138 1.36 5.20 22.31
N GLY A 139 0.37 5.06 21.41
CA GLY A 139 -0.95 5.69 21.53
C GLY A 139 -0.95 7.17 21.20
N ASP A 140 0.17 7.72 20.72
CA ASP A 140 0.26 9.11 20.33
C ASP A 140 -0.52 9.40 19.04
N ASN A 141 -0.84 10.68 18.82
CA ASN A 141 -1.45 11.10 17.58
C ASN A 141 -0.47 10.91 16.41
N PHE A 142 -0.77 9.97 15.51
CA PHE A 142 0.09 9.60 14.38
C PHE A 142 0.53 10.79 13.52
N LYS A 143 -0.32 11.83 13.36
CA LYS A 143 0.04 13.02 12.57
C LYS A 143 1.17 13.82 13.22
N GLN A 144 1.22 13.86 14.55
CA GLN A 144 2.15 14.68 15.33
C GLN A 144 3.33 13.88 15.89
N ALA A 145 3.16 12.57 16.05
CA ALA A 145 4.16 11.69 16.63
C ALA A 145 5.37 11.50 15.72
N TRP A 146 6.53 11.30 16.33
CA TRP A 146 7.80 11.01 15.66
C TRP A 146 8.11 9.53 15.88
N ALA A 147 8.58 8.84 14.84
CA ALA A 147 9.06 7.48 15.03
C ALA A 147 10.39 7.46 15.79
N PRO A 148 10.78 6.31 16.37
CA PRO A 148 12.13 6.12 16.88
C PRO A 148 13.20 6.40 15.81
N PRO A 149 14.43 6.73 16.22
CA PRO A 149 15.56 6.81 15.30
C PRO A 149 15.72 5.51 14.51
N PRO A 150 16.07 5.57 13.20
CA PRO A 150 16.36 4.38 12.41
C PRO A 150 17.43 3.50 13.06
N THR A 151 17.28 2.19 12.91
CA THR A 151 18.34 1.23 13.24
C THR A 151 19.49 1.34 12.23
N SER A 152 20.61 0.65 12.50
CA SER A 152 21.71 0.53 11.52
C SER A 152 21.33 -0.27 10.27
N GLU A 153 20.25 -1.04 10.33
CA GLU A 153 19.76 -1.93 9.27
C GLU A 153 18.25 -1.67 9.06
N PRO A 154 17.89 -0.51 8.47
CA PRO A 154 16.51 -0.08 8.40
C PRO A 154 15.70 -0.91 7.39
N GLU A 155 14.50 -1.33 7.78
CA GLU A 155 13.55 -2.00 6.91
C GLU A 155 12.48 -1.05 6.36
N ALA A 156 12.00 -1.32 5.14
CA ALA A 156 10.91 -0.57 4.52
C ALA A 156 9.57 -0.89 5.20
N VAL A 157 8.45 -0.60 4.52
CA VAL A 157 7.16 -1.13 4.95
C VAL A 157 7.16 -2.64 4.69
N THR A 158 6.80 -3.42 5.72
CA THR A 158 6.75 -4.89 5.68
C THR A 158 5.42 -5.39 6.22
N CYS A 159 5.25 -6.71 6.26
CA CYS A 159 4.07 -7.38 6.81
C CYS A 159 3.67 -6.83 8.19
N THR A 160 4.66 -6.54 9.04
CA THR A 160 4.44 -6.14 10.43
C THR A 160 4.00 -4.68 10.61
N ALA A 161 4.08 -3.86 9.55
CA ALA A 161 3.49 -2.53 9.53
C ALA A 161 1.96 -2.62 9.58
N CYS A 162 1.38 -3.60 8.88
CA CYS A 162 -0.06 -3.79 8.79
C CYS A 162 -0.57 -4.83 9.79
N HIS A 163 0.17 -5.92 9.98
CA HIS A 163 -0.22 -7.07 10.81
C HIS A 163 0.56 -7.07 12.14
N SER A 164 -0.14 -7.30 13.24
CA SER A 164 0.48 -7.58 14.54
C SER A 164 0.61 -9.09 14.70
N PRO A 165 1.82 -9.68 14.67
CA PRO A 165 1.97 -11.14 14.73
C PRO A 165 1.49 -11.74 16.04
N HIS A 166 1.36 -10.92 17.10
CA HIS A 166 1.01 -11.37 18.44
C HIS A 166 -0.47 -11.30 18.79
N GLN A 167 -1.15 -10.23 18.40
CA GLN A 167 -2.57 -10.03 18.67
C GLN A 167 -3.08 -8.75 17.98
N SER A 168 -4.31 -8.78 17.52
CA SER A 168 -5.11 -7.58 17.28
C SER A 168 -6.58 -7.84 17.54
N ALA A 169 -7.35 -6.78 17.78
CA ALA A 169 -8.81 -6.81 17.77
C ALA A 169 -9.40 -6.93 16.36
N GLN A 170 -8.60 -6.69 15.32
CA GLN A 170 -9.04 -6.74 13.93
C GLN A 170 -8.79 -8.11 13.30
N SER A 171 -9.61 -8.45 12.32
CA SER A 171 -9.43 -9.67 11.52
C SER A 171 -8.06 -9.69 10.83
N GLN A 172 -7.54 -10.89 10.56
CA GLN A 172 -6.19 -11.10 10.00
C GLN A 172 -5.08 -10.40 10.80
N LEU A 173 -5.32 -10.13 12.08
CA LEU A 173 -4.39 -9.45 12.98
C LEU A 173 -3.98 -8.03 12.53
N LEU A 174 -4.83 -7.32 11.79
CA LEU A 174 -4.51 -5.95 11.34
C LEU A 174 -4.36 -4.98 12.53
N ARG A 175 -3.37 -4.09 12.52
CA ARG A 175 -3.16 -3.12 13.62
C ARG A 175 -4.30 -2.12 13.79
N LEU A 176 -5.01 -1.82 12.71
CA LEU A 176 -6.11 -0.86 12.64
C LEU A 176 -7.19 -1.37 11.67
N PRO A 177 -8.43 -0.84 11.74
CA PRO A 177 -9.43 -1.03 10.69
C PRO A 177 -8.84 -0.72 9.31
N LYS A 178 -9.24 -1.48 8.29
CA LYS A 178 -8.61 -1.50 6.96
C LYS A 178 -8.45 -0.11 6.32
N GLY A 179 -9.52 0.68 6.27
CA GLY A 179 -9.48 2.04 5.72
C GLY A 179 -8.61 2.98 6.54
N GLU A 180 -8.62 2.87 7.87
CA GLU A 180 -7.80 3.69 8.76
C GLU A 180 -6.32 3.36 8.65
N LEU A 181 -5.97 2.07 8.52
CA LEU A 181 -4.61 1.59 8.36
C LEU A 181 -3.91 2.26 7.17
N CYS A 182 -4.60 2.31 6.04
CA CYS A 182 -4.11 3.00 4.84
C CYS A 182 -4.02 4.51 5.09
N SER A 183 -5.05 5.09 5.71
CA SER A 183 -5.13 6.53 5.99
C SER A 183 -4.10 7.03 7.02
N GLN A 184 -3.44 6.18 7.81
CA GLN A 184 -2.38 6.68 8.71
C GLN A 184 -1.23 7.31 7.91
N CYS A 185 -0.77 6.62 6.87
CA CYS A 185 0.27 7.15 5.97
C CYS A 185 -0.33 7.99 4.84
N HIS A 186 -1.51 7.61 4.34
CA HIS A 186 -2.13 8.22 3.16
C HIS A 186 -3.20 9.27 3.46
N GLY A 187 -3.49 9.59 4.72
CA GLY A 187 -4.63 10.42 5.11
C GLY A 187 -4.60 11.84 4.56
N GLY A 188 -3.38 12.38 4.38
CA GLY A 188 -3.14 13.66 3.72
C GLY A 188 -2.55 13.53 2.31
N LYS A 189 -2.71 12.37 1.68
CA LYS A 189 -2.27 12.13 0.29
C LYS A 189 -3.48 12.19 -0.64
N TRP A 190 -3.23 12.52 -1.90
CA TRP A 190 -4.24 12.86 -2.90
C TRP A 190 -5.37 11.84 -2.99
N GLN A 191 -5.04 10.55 -3.03
CA GLN A 191 -6.01 9.44 -3.05
C GLN A 191 -7.01 9.47 -1.90
N ASN A 192 -6.55 9.75 -0.66
CA ASN A 192 -7.46 9.79 0.48
C ASN A 192 -8.23 11.12 0.51
N LEU A 193 -7.59 12.22 0.10
CA LEU A 193 -8.24 13.53 0.03
C LEU A 193 -9.36 13.58 -1.01
N VAL A 194 -9.19 12.92 -2.16
CA VAL A 194 -10.24 12.74 -3.18
C VAL A 194 -11.30 11.76 -2.67
N MET A 195 -10.90 10.61 -2.13
CA MET A 195 -11.83 9.63 -1.55
C MET A 195 -12.72 10.25 -0.47
N THR A 196 -12.19 11.13 0.38
CA THR A 196 -12.99 11.79 1.43
C THR A 196 -13.64 13.09 0.99
N GLY A 197 -13.39 13.58 -0.22
CA GLY A 197 -13.92 14.85 -0.72
C GLY A 197 -13.42 16.08 0.07
N THR A 198 -12.20 16.02 0.60
CA THR A 198 -11.65 17.08 1.48
C THR A 198 -10.40 17.77 0.94
N GLY A 199 -9.91 17.36 -0.23
CA GLY A 199 -8.77 18.01 -0.88
C GLY A 199 -9.16 19.17 -1.78
N GLY A 200 -8.18 20.00 -2.12
CA GLY A 200 -8.34 21.07 -3.10
C GLY A 200 -8.98 22.34 -2.53
N TYR A 201 -9.06 23.35 -3.37
CA TYR A 201 -9.75 24.61 -3.08
C TYR A 201 -11.24 24.46 -3.35
N HIS A 202 -12.07 24.69 -2.34
CA HIS A 202 -13.52 24.48 -2.42
C HIS A 202 -14.25 25.80 -2.73
N TYR A 203 -14.94 25.86 -3.86
CA TYR A 203 -15.78 27.00 -4.25
C TYR A 203 -17.16 26.99 -3.57
N ASN A 204 -17.64 25.79 -3.24
CA ASN A 204 -18.95 25.54 -2.65
C ASN A 204 -18.83 24.55 -1.47
N ASP A 205 -19.93 24.31 -0.78
CA ASP A 205 -20.01 23.23 0.22
C ASP A 205 -20.17 21.87 -0.47
N TYR A 206 -19.11 21.06 -0.45
CA TYR A 206 -19.09 19.68 -0.97
C TYR A 206 -19.30 18.61 0.10
N SER A 207 -19.69 18.98 1.32
CA SER A 207 -19.85 18.03 2.44
C SER A 207 -20.78 16.85 2.10
N ALA A 208 -21.80 17.07 1.27
CA ALA A 208 -22.70 16.03 0.78
C ALA A 208 -22.02 14.97 -0.10
N LEU A 209 -20.86 15.27 -0.71
CA LEU A 209 -20.11 14.38 -1.59
C LEU A 209 -19.04 13.55 -0.85
N THR A 210 -18.89 13.75 0.46
CA THR A 210 -17.90 13.03 1.28
C THR A 210 -18.33 11.59 1.57
N ASN A 211 -19.64 11.32 1.59
CA ASN A 211 -20.21 10.00 1.82
C ASN A 211 -20.71 9.40 0.50
N HIS A 212 -20.08 8.32 0.05
CA HIS A 212 -20.45 7.60 -1.16
C HIS A 212 -20.03 6.12 -1.05
N PRO A 213 -20.53 5.23 -1.92
CA PRO A 213 -20.33 3.78 -1.79
C PRO A 213 -18.87 3.32 -1.73
N HIS A 214 -17.94 4.06 -2.34
CA HIS A 214 -16.50 3.72 -2.30
C HIS A 214 -15.81 4.17 -1.01
N ASN A 215 -16.33 5.17 -0.29
CA ASN A 215 -15.77 5.64 0.99
C ASN A 215 -16.40 4.90 2.18
N SER A 216 -16.17 3.59 2.24
CA SER A 216 -16.56 2.72 3.36
C SER A 216 -15.40 2.48 4.33
N GLY A 217 -15.65 1.74 5.42
CA GLY A 217 -14.59 1.31 6.35
C GLY A 217 -13.50 0.45 5.70
N ASP A 218 -13.83 -0.26 4.61
CA ASP A 218 -12.92 -1.14 3.88
C ASP A 218 -12.38 -0.51 2.59
N ARG A 219 -12.86 0.68 2.21
CA ARG A 219 -12.58 1.44 0.98
C ARG A 219 -11.37 1.00 0.13
N CYS A 220 -10.16 1.17 0.65
CA CYS A 220 -8.92 0.90 -0.08
C CYS A 220 -8.78 -0.58 -0.42
N VAL A 221 -9.01 -1.46 0.57
CA VAL A 221 -8.74 -2.89 0.40
C VAL A 221 -9.80 -3.57 -0.46
N THR A 222 -11.02 -3.05 -0.49
CA THR A 222 -12.12 -3.57 -1.33
C THR A 222 -11.72 -3.66 -2.80
N CYS A 223 -10.96 -2.68 -3.30
CA CYS A 223 -10.52 -2.66 -4.69
C CYS A 223 -9.07 -3.09 -4.85
N HIS A 224 -8.16 -2.49 -4.07
CA HIS A 224 -6.73 -2.67 -4.28
C HIS A 224 -6.21 -4.05 -3.85
N MET A 225 -6.87 -4.69 -2.87
CA MET A 225 -6.43 -6.00 -2.37
C MET A 225 -7.22 -7.18 -2.92
N ASP A 226 -8.24 -6.93 -3.74
CA ASP A 226 -8.95 -8.01 -4.40
C ASP A 226 -8.04 -8.67 -5.44
N GLN A 227 -8.08 -9.99 -5.54
CA GLN A 227 -7.19 -10.71 -6.47
C GLN A 227 -7.82 -10.76 -7.86
N THR A 228 -7.02 -10.50 -8.90
CA THR A 228 -7.48 -10.73 -10.27
C THR A 228 -7.35 -12.22 -10.64
N PRO A 229 -8.45 -12.92 -10.95
CA PRO A 229 -8.38 -14.32 -11.32
C PRO A 229 -7.49 -14.56 -12.54
N GLY A 230 -6.53 -15.48 -12.44
CA GLY A 230 -5.66 -15.87 -13.55
C GLY A 230 -4.53 -14.88 -13.89
N VAL A 231 -4.43 -13.74 -13.20
CA VAL A 231 -3.35 -12.76 -13.41
C VAL A 231 -2.52 -12.62 -12.13
N PRO A 232 -1.32 -13.24 -12.06
CA PRO A 232 -0.46 -13.13 -10.90
C PRO A 232 -0.08 -11.67 -10.61
N ASN A 233 0.06 -11.33 -9.33
CA ASN A 233 0.59 -10.04 -8.86
C ASN A 233 -0.24 -8.79 -9.27
N LEU A 234 -1.51 -8.99 -9.61
CA LEU A 234 -2.47 -7.92 -9.83
C LEU A 234 -3.51 -7.94 -8.71
N GLY A 235 -3.60 -6.83 -7.97
CA GLY A 235 -4.30 -6.76 -6.70
C GLY A 235 -3.57 -7.49 -5.56
N GLY A 236 -4.30 -8.08 -4.62
CA GLY A 236 -3.70 -8.78 -3.48
C GLY A 236 -2.74 -7.88 -2.68
N HIS A 237 -1.57 -8.38 -2.30
CA HIS A 237 -0.55 -7.59 -1.57
C HIS A 237 0.36 -6.74 -2.48
N THR A 238 0.08 -6.67 -3.79
CA THR A 238 0.74 -5.67 -4.66
C THR A 238 0.01 -4.33 -4.64
N PHE A 239 -1.27 -4.35 -4.26
CA PHE A 239 -2.20 -3.21 -4.31
C PHE A 239 -2.42 -2.63 -5.71
N SER A 240 -1.87 -3.27 -6.74
CA SER A 240 -1.91 -2.73 -8.09
C SER A 240 -3.28 -2.96 -8.71
N MET A 241 -3.82 -1.92 -9.34
CA MET A 241 -5.00 -2.02 -10.18
C MET A 241 -4.64 -2.29 -11.65
N ARG A 242 -3.36 -2.16 -12.04
CA ARG A 242 -2.94 -2.35 -13.43
C ARG A 242 -1.67 -3.20 -13.50
N ALA A 243 -1.61 -4.13 -14.45
CA ALA A 243 -0.39 -4.85 -14.73
C ALA A 243 0.71 -3.86 -15.20
N PRO A 244 1.98 -4.03 -14.81
CA PRO A 244 3.06 -3.10 -15.19
C PRO A 244 3.22 -2.89 -16.71
N ASP A 245 2.92 -3.92 -17.50
CA ASP A 245 2.95 -3.88 -18.98
C ASP A 245 1.64 -3.39 -19.62
N GLY A 246 0.64 -3.06 -18.80
CA GLY A 246 -0.68 -2.62 -19.23
C GLY A 246 -1.59 -3.72 -19.76
N SER A 247 -1.18 -4.99 -19.69
CA SER A 247 -1.90 -6.12 -20.29
C SER A 247 -3.23 -6.45 -19.60
N ALA A 248 -3.39 -6.10 -18.33
CA ALA A 248 -4.57 -6.44 -17.53
C ALA A 248 -4.95 -5.34 -16.54
N LEU A 249 -6.25 -5.31 -16.22
CA LEU A 249 -6.86 -4.46 -15.20
C LEU A 249 -7.47 -5.34 -14.11
N ASN A 250 -7.36 -4.92 -12.85
CA ASN A 250 -8.07 -5.55 -11.75
C ASN A 250 -9.54 -5.09 -11.74
N THR A 251 -10.38 -5.65 -12.60
CA THR A 251 -11.82 -5.33 -12.66
C THR A 251 -12.68 -6.24 -11.80
N ALA A 252 -12.11 -7.34 -11.26
CA ALA A 252 -12.81 -8.30 -10.42
C ALA A 252 -13.51 -7.64 -9.23
N ALA A 253 -12.83 -6.69 -8.57
CA ALA A 253 -13.36 -5.92 -7.45
C ALA A 253 -14.65 -5.13 -7.77
N CYS A 254 -14.86 -4.79 -9.04
CA CYS A 254 -16.00 -3.98 -9.47
C CYS A 254 -17.26 -4.85 -9.64
N VAL A 255 -17.10 -6.13 -9.95
CA VAL A 255 -18.16 -6.99 -10.50
C VAL A 255 -19.33 -7.17 -9.54
N SER A 256 -19.07 -7.26 -8.24
CA SER A 256 -20.12 -7.47 -7.23
C SER A 256 -21.13 -6.33 -7.15
N CYS A 257 -20.75 -5.13 -7.58
CA CYS A 257 -21.56 -3.91 -7.44
C CYS A 257 -21.95 -3.31 -8.80
N HIS A 258 -21.06 -3.38 -9.79
CA HIS A 258 -21.23 -2.74 -11.09
C HIS A 258 -21.58 -3.73 -12.23
N GLY A 259 -21.53 -5.03 -11.96
CA GLY A 259 -21.64 -6.06 -13.01
C GLY A 259 -20.34 -6.26 -13.78
N GLU A 260 -20.37 -7.10 -14.81
CA GLU A 260 -19.20 -7.36 -15.66
C GLU A 260 -18.71 -6.07 -16.33
N THR A 261 -17.41 -5.80 -16.22
CA THR A 261 -16.75 -4.65 -16.82
C THR A 261 -15.32 -4.99 -17.25
N ASP A 262 -14.91 -4.46 -18.39
CA ASP A 262 -13.56 -4.64 -18.94
C ASP A 262 -12.61 -3.50 -18.56
N ASN A 263 -13.14 -2.43 -17.95
CA ASN A 263 -12.36 -1.25 -17.54
C ASN A 263 -12.98 -0.53 -16.32
N TYR A 264 -12.36 0.57 -15.93
CA TYR A 264 -12.79 1.39 -14.78
C TYR A 264 -13.72 2.53 -15.15
N ASP A 265 -13.99 2.72 -16.43
CA ASP A 265 -14.85 3.78 -16.94
C ASP A 265 -16.32 3.35 -16.93
N ILE A 266 -16.88 3.34 -15.73
CA ILE A 266 -18.25 2.94 -15.52
C ILE A 266 -19.16 4.14 -15.82
N ALA A 267 -20.05 3.96 -16.81
CA ALA A 267 -20.96 5.00 -17.30
C ALA A 267 -20.26 6.28 -17.83
N GLY A 268 -19.05 6.17 -18.37
CA GLY A 268 -18.32 7.30 -18.98
C GLY A 268 -17.69 8.28 -17.98
N ARG A 269 -17.67 7.95 -16.69
CA ARG A 269 -17.23 8.85 -15.62
C ARG A 269 -15.73 9.16 -15.66
N GLN A 270 -14.88 8.18 -15.96
CA GLN A 270 -13.44 8.43 -16.10
C GLN A 270 -13.14 9.23 -17.37
N GLN A 271 -13.85 8.95 -18.47
CA GLN A 271 -13.72 9.76 -19.69
C GLN A 271 -14.10 11.21 -19.43
N GLU A 272 -15.21 11.45 -18.73
CA GLU A 272 -15.66 12.79 -18.35
C GLU A 272 -14.64 13.50 -17.45
N ALA A 273 -14.14 12.83 -16.41
CA ALA A 273 -13.12 13.39 -15.51
C ALA A 273 -11.82 13.73 -16.26
N GLN A 274 -11.36 12.84 -17.15
CA GLN A 274 -10.17 13.08 -17.98
C GLN A 274 -10.36 14.28 -18.90
N SER A 275 -11.53 14.42 -19.54
CA SER A 275 -11.83 15.55 -20.42
C SER A 275 -11.77 16.88 -19.66
N LEU A 276 -12.42 16.95 -18.49
CA LEU A 276 -12.43 18.15 -17.66
C LEU A 276 -11.03 18.48 -17.12
N LEU A 277 -10.25 17.47 -16.72
CA LEU A 277 -8.89 17.68 -16.24
C LEU A 277 -7.96 18.21 -17.35
N THR A 278 -8.11 17.70 -18.58
CA THR A 278 -7.38 18.19 -19.75
C THR A 278 -7.80 19.61 -20.13
N GLU A 279 -9.09 19.94 -20.05
CA GLU A 279 -9.57 21.30 -20.27
C GLU A 279 -8.98 22.27 -19.23
N LEU A 280 -8.97 21.87 -17.95
CA LEU A 280 -8.37 22.66 -16.87
C LEU A 280 -6.88 22.87 -17.08
N GLN A 281 -6.14 21.81 -17.47
CA GLN A 281 -4.73 21.92 -17.81
C GLN A 281 -4.50 22.97 -18.90
N GLY A 282 -5.26 22.90 -20.00
CA GLY A 282 -5.13 23.83 -21.11
C GLY A 282 -5.47 25.27 -20.70
N ALA A 283 -6.52 25.46 -19.90
CA ALA A 283 -6.91 26.78 -19.40
C ALA A 283 -5.82 27.43 -18.53
N LEU A 284 -5.15 26.63 -17.69
CA LEU A 284 -4.03 27.07 -16.85
C LEU A 284 -2.76 27.36 -17.68
N GLU A 285 -2.41 26.49 -18.62
CA GLU A 285 -1.24 26.66 -19.49
C GLU A 285 -1.38 27.90 -20.39
N GLU A 286 -2.56 28.12 -20.99
CA GLU A 286 -2.87 29.30 -21.81
C GLU A 286 -2.61 30.60 -21.06
N ARG A 287 -2.93 30.63 -19.76
CA ARG A 287 -2.79 31.80 -18.88
C ARG A 287 -1.44 31.89 -18.18
N ASN A 288 -0.55 30.91 -18.41
CA ASN A 288 0.79 30.85 -17.79
C ASN A 288 1.89 30.55 -18.82
N ASN A 289 1.86 31.27 -19.95
CA ASN A 289 2.88 31.20 -21.00
C ASN A 289 3.13 29.77 -21.55
N GLY A 290 2.11 28.92 -21.57
CA GLY A 290 2.17 27.56 -22.11
C GLY A 290 2.82 26.52 -21.20
N SER A 291 3.01 26.81 -19.91
CA SER A 291 3.55 25.86 -18.95
C SER A 291 2.87 25.97 -17.61
N LEU A 292 2.81 24.89 -16.82
CA LEU A 292 2.32 24.95 -15.44
C LEU A 292 3.48 25.17 -14.47
N PRO A 293 3.26 25.88 -13.34
CA PRO A 293 4.30 26.09 -12.36
C PRO A 293 4.86 24.76 -11.84
N GLY A 294 6.18 24.67 -11.71
CA GLY A 294 6.83 23.49 -11.15
C GLY A 294 6.35 23.20 -9.73
N ASN A 295 6.32 21.92 -9.38
CA ASN A 295 6.11 21.50 -8.00
C ASN A 295 7.47 21.39 -7.30
N GLU A 296 7.78 22.32 -6.42
CA GLU A 296 9.04 22.33 -5.67
C GLU A 296 8.88 21.48 -4.40
N PRO A 297 9.49 20.29 -4.30
CA PRO A 297 9.39 19.47 -3.10
C PRO A 297 9.99 20.23 -1.92
N GLY A 298 9.14 20.70 -1.01
CA GLY A 298 9.62 21.43 0.15
C GLY A 298 10.34 20.52 1.15
N THR A 299 11.09 21.13 2.06
CA THR A 299 12.05 20.47 2.96
C THR A 299 11.42 19.79 4.20
N CYS A 300 10.10 19.62 4.24
CA CYS A 300 9.34 19.14 5.40
C CYS A 300 8.30 18.08 5.01
N ASN A 301 7.86 17.20 5.94
CA ASN A 301 6.87 16.13 5.68
C ASN A 301 5.53 16.64 5.10
N GLN A 302 5.11 17.83 5.50
CA GLN A 302 3.94 18.54 5.01
C GLN A 302 4.19 19.18 3.64
N CYS A 303 5.47 19.49 3.36
CA CYS A 303 5.98 20.18 2.18
C CYS A 303 6.51 19.23 1.09
N HIS A 304 6.73 17.93 1.35
CA HIS A 304 6.99 16.91 0.32
C HIS A 304 5.78 16.66 -0.60
N ARG A 305 4.66 17.37 -0.39
CA ARG A 305 3.58 17.55 -1.37
C ARG A 305 3.98 18.46 -2.53
N GLY A 306 5.11 19.13 -2.36
CA GLY A 306 5.62 20.22 -3.15
C GLY A 306 4.79 21.49 -2.97
N GLY A 307 5.48 22.62 -2.86
CA GLY A 307 4.87 23.94 -3.02
C GLY A 307 4.82 24.28 -4.50
N THR A 308 3.85 25.07 -4.91
CA THR A 308 3.80 25.59 -6.27
C THR A 308 4.49 26.93 -6.34
N LEU A 309 5.27 27.12 -7.40
CA LEU A 309 5.66 28.47 -7.78
C LEU A 309 4.36 29.24 -8.11
N PRO A 310 4.22 30.49 -7.66
CA PRO A 310 2.99 31.24 -7.90
C PRO A 310 2.83 31.54 -9.39
N PHE A 311 1.57 31.72 -9.83
CA PHE A 311 1.27 32.25 -11.15
C PHE A 311 1.63 33.74 -11.24
N ASP A 312 2.15 34.14 -12.40
CA ASP A 312 2.32 35.56 -12.72
C ASP A 312 0.94 36.21 -12.91
N ASN A 313 0.77 37.44 -12.42
CA ASN A 313 -0.46 38.24 -12.58
C ASN A 313 -1.75 37.53 -12.13
N ASP A 314 -1.71 36.87 -10.97
CA ASP A 314 -2.88 36.24 -10.33
C ASP A 314 -3.11 36.80 -8.91
N PRO A 315 -3.42 38.11 -8.76
CA PRO A 315 -3.53 38.75 -7.45
C PRO A 315 -4.67 38.21 -6.58
N ASP A 316 -5.72 37.67 -7.21
CA ASP A 316 -6.89 37.09 -6.56
C ASP A 316 -6.77 35.56 -6.36
N LEU A 317 -5.62 34.97 -6.71
CA LEU A 317 -5.29 33.55 -6.56
C LEU A 317 -6.23 32.59 -7.32
N ILE A 318 -6.87 33.05 -8.40
CA ILE A 318 -7.81 32.25 -9.19
C ILE A 318 -7.09 31.09 -9.87
N LEU A 319 -5.94 31.35 -10.50
CA LEU A 319 -5.12 30.32 -11.14
C LEU A 319 -4.42 29.43 -10.11
N GLU A 320 -3.96 30.00 -8.99
CA GLU A 320 -3.35 29.23 -7.90
C GLU A 320 -4.35 28.21 -7.30
N ASN A 321 -5.57 28.65 -6.99
CA ASN A 321 -6.64 27.80 -6.47
C ASN A 321 -7.04 26.71 -7.48
N ALA A 322 -7.16 27.09 -8.76
CA ALA A 322 -7.46 26.14 -9.82
C ALA A 322 -6.33 25.11 -10.02
N TYR A 323 -5.07 25.53 -9.89
CA TYR A 323 -3.93 24.64 -9.98
C TYR A 323 -3.83 23.70 -8.77
N GLU A 324 -4.26 24.12 -7.58
CA GLU A 324 -4.41 23.21 -6.44
C GLU A 324 -5.36 22.05 -6.78
N ASN A 325 -6.50 22.33 -7.40
CA ASN A 325 -7.46 21.33 -7.83
C ASN A 325 -6.92 20.45 -8.96
N TYR A 326 -6.24 21.04 -9.95
CA TYR A 326 -5.57 20.27 -11.00
C TYR A 326 -4.55 19.28 -10.42
N LYS A 327 -3.67 19.73 -9.51
CA LYS A 327 -2.66 18.88 -8.85
C LYS A 327 -3.31 17.75 -8.07
N LEU A 328 -4.39 18.03 -7.35
CA LEU A 328 -5.10 17.02 -6.58
C LEU A 328 -5.52 15.84 -7.47
N PHE A 329 -6.17 16.13 -8.59
CA PHE A 329 -6.72 15.10 -9.47
C PHE A 329 -5.68 14.49 -10.40
N ASP A 330 -4.70 15.26 -10.89
CA ASP A 330 -3.56 14.71 -11.61
C ASP A 330 -2.83 13.68 -10.74
N ARG A 331 -2.64 13.96 -9.46
CA ARG A 331 -1.86 13.09 -8.57
C ARG A 331 -2.66 11.96 -7.93
N ASP A 332 -3.97 12.10 -7.84
CA ASP A 332 -4.88 11.02 -7.43
C ASP A 332 -4.84 9.83 -8.40
N LYS A 333 -4.66 10.10 -9.71
CA LYS A 333 -4.52 9.09 -10.78
C LYS A 333 -5.68 8.09 -10.93
N SER A 334 -6.74 8.19 -10.14
CA SER A 334 -7.93 7.32 -10.26
C SER A 334 -8.90 7.81 -11.34
N LEU A 335 -8.73 9.05 -11.83
CA LEU A 335 -9.64 9.73 -12.76
C LEU A 335 -11.10 9.69 -12.27
N GLY A 336 -11.30 9.92 -10.97
CA GLY A 336 -12.62 9.97 -10.35
C GLY A 336 -13.15 8.63 -9.84
N VAL A 337 -12.46 7.49 -10.01
CA VAL A 337 -12.90 6.23 -9.41
C VAL A 337 -12.98 6.33 -7.89
N HIS A 338 -12.06 7.06 -7.24
CA HIS A 338 -12.13 7.27 -5.80
C HIS A 338 -13.40 8.02 -5.37
N ASN A 339 -13.80 9.09 -6.07
CA ASN A 339 -15.02 9.85 -5.75
C ASN A 339 -15.51 10.65 -6.97
N SER A 340 -16.24 10.00 -7.88
CA SER A 340 -16.59 10.63 -9.17
C SER A 340 -17.49 11.86 -9.02
N PRO A 341 -18.51 11.89 -8.14
CA PRO A 341 -19.32 13.10 -7.96
C PRO A 341 -18.47 14.30 -7.53
N PHE A 342 -17.55 14.12 -6.58
CA PHE A 342 -16.68 15.18 -6.08
C PHE A 342 -15.72 15.68 -7.17
N VAL A 343 -15.01 14.77 -7.85
CA VAL A 343 -14.05 15.14 -8.90
C VAL A 343 -14.74 15.94 -10.01
N LEU A 344 -15.87 15.44 -10.51
CA LEU A 344 -16.59 16.07 -11.61
C LEU A 344 -17.17 17.43 -11.22
N GLN A 345 -17.72 17.56 -10.01
CA GLN A 345 -18.26 18.84 -9.57
C GLN A 345 -17.14 19.85 -9.36
N LEU A 346 -16.07 19.47 -8.66
CA LEU A 346 -14.99 20.40 -8.36
C LEU A 346 -14.27 20.88 -9.62
N LEU A 347 -14.03 20.00 -10.61
CA LEU A 347 -13.44 20.40 -11.88
C LEU A 347 -14.30 21.40 -12.65
N ARG A 348 -15.63 21.20 -12.69
CA ARG A 348 -16.56 22.13 -13.35
C ARG A 348 -16.58 23.49 -12.65
N ASP A 349 -16.67 23.50 -11.33
CA ASP A 349 -16.68 24.73 -10.54
C ASP A 349 -15.35 25.49 -10.70
N THR A 350 -14.23 24.76 -10.77
CA THR A 350 -12.90 25.34 -11.04
C THR A 350 -12.83 26.01 -12.40
N LEU A 351 -13.29 25.33 -13.45
CA LEU A 351 -13.32 25.88 -14.81
C LEU A 351 -14.26 27.08 -14.93
N GLU A 352 -15.41 27.03 -14.25
CA GLU A 352 -16.36 28.14 -14.19
C GLU A 352 -15.77 29.37 -13.51
N ASP A 353 -15.04 29.19 -12.40
CA ASP A 353 -14.37 30.26 -11.68
C ASP A 353 -13.28 30.94 -12.54
N ILE A 354 -12.41 30.16 -13.19
CA ILE A 354 -11.42 30.71 -14.14
C ILE A 354 -12.11 31.55 -15.22
N LYS A 355 -13.20 31.04 -15.78
CA LYS A 355 -13.90 31.70 -16.89
C LYS A 355 -14.56 33.02 -16.46
N ASN A 356 -15.12 33.06 -15.26
CA ASN A 356 -15.94 34.17 -14.82
C ASN A 356 -15.15 35.24 -14.04
N ASN A 357 -14.06 34.85 -13.37
CA ASN A 357 -13.39 35.68 -12.37
C ASN A 357 -11.92 35.97 -12.65
N TYR A 358 -11.24 35.27 -13.56
CA TYR A 358 -9.86 35.60 -13.91
C TYR A 358 -9.78 36.79 -14.88
N ASN A 359 -9.15 37.88 -14.45
CA ASN A 359 -8.81 39.03 -15.29
C ASN A 359 -7.28 39.26 -15.29
N PRO A 360 -6.59 39.10 -16.45
CA PRO A 360 -5.13 39.27 -16.53
C PRO A 360 -4.66 40.75 -16.55
N GLU A 361 -5.58 41.72 -16.52
CA GLU A 361 -5.31 43.16 -16.67
C GLU A 361 -4.83 43.88 -15.40
#